data_AF-A0A2D5GYY3-F1
#
_entry.id   AF-A0A2D5GYY3-F1
#
_cell.length_a   1.000
_cell.length_b   1.000
_cell.length_c   1.000
_cell.angle_alpha   90.00
_cell.angle_beta   90.00
_cell.angle_gamma   90.00
#
_symmetry.space_group_name_H-M   'P 1'
#
loop_
_entity.id
_entity.type
_entity.pdbx_description
1 polymer ?
#
loop_
_entity_poly.entity_id
_entity_poly.type
_entity_poly.pdbx_seq_one_letter_code
_entity_poly.pdbx_strand_id
1 'polypeptide(L)'
;MKSLLLFVTVVVLSVTDSFSAEGPQPASEQPLLQRDIVGLWLMGQSLCEGAESLPVVTHSDGDWGNYMFQRGVRTWSYRKYCDKPHERPAEHFSLVPLKATVNGGLGETIANGLADHLKSRLTASQQDLKGRQKKTPHFLVTYAGQGGRMIDELTSVDQSTDPRTPESRQHGGGYYRTSLDDARRAKAQAAARGETFGIAALIWMQGEGNAGPTGGINPSRWDKEIPRPAGLHWYRDRLVNYRKQWSHDLQLITGQTDEIPLFTYQTLSTAGEAQLLAADRDPHITMVGPHYMVASALNSRYAGRYGDPIHMSADGERWFGEQVAKVILRVLKLGETWQPLRPLKAWVAPDRASVLVEFHVPRPPLVLDETFLPREQLARGEGYHSLYGFQVRNSARAVSAIKAIELESPSRLRIQLVSPLQTDTHFTLSYGLPYAGQVGEITEIRTGPVIEGQSTTELILNQKFDLQLKPLLAEGAFFVSNMQAGDAYAQAPIRHVTESEGKTILRFENRERRKQKDFDTGQILTAVRGFSFGNLRDSDPEKAIYQFADQVYGTRAGEPYPLWNWCVLFKQFPISNE
;
A
#
# COMPACT_ATOMS: atom_id res chain seq x y z
N MET A 1 17.63 47.53 -63.48
CA MET A 1 17.98 47.33 -62.07
C MET A 1 16.92 46.45 -61.44
N LYS A 2 17.29 45.22 -61.08
CA LYS A 2 16.41 44.23 -60.42
C LYS A 2 16.57 44.42 -58.91
N SER A 3 15.50 44.73 -58.19
CA SER A 3 15.54 44.78 -56.72
C SER A 3 15.36 43.37 -56.15
N LEU A 4 16.36 42.99 -55.37
CA LEU A 4 16.56 41.71 -54.69
C LEU A 4 15.61 41.65 -53.47
N LEU A 5 14.70 40.67 -53.43
CA LEU A 5 13.93 40.36 -52.22
C LEU A 5 14.77 39.42 -51.35
N LEU A 6 15.22 39.93 -50.20
CA LEU A 6 16.01 39.19 -49.21
C LEU A 6 15.04 38.39 -48.31
N PHE A 7 15.01 37.07 -48.45
CA PHE A 7 14.33 36.19 -47.50
C PHE A 7 15.22 36.00 -46.27
N VAL A 8 14.78 36.50 -45.12
CA VAL A 8 15.38 36.21 -43.82
C VAL A 8 14.77 34.92 -43.30
N THR A 9 15.51 33.81 -43.40
CA THR A 9 15.16 32.54 -42.76
C THR A 9 15.51 32.65 -41.28
N VAL A 10 14.50 32.70 -40.42
CA VAL A 10 14.66 32.52 -38.97
C VAL A 10 14.94 31.03 -38.72
N VAL A 11 16.20 30.70 -38.46
CA VAL A 11 16.59 29.37 -37.98
C VAL A 11 16.18 29.28 -36.51
N VAL A 12 15.04 28.63 -36.26
CA VAL A 12 14.69 28.14 -34.93
C VAL A 12 15.56 26.91 -34.69
N LEU A 13 16.62 27.06 -33.90
CA LEU A 13 17.38 25.93 -33.36
C LEU A 13 16.49 25.20 -32.36
N SER A 14 15.76 24.17 -32.84
CA SER A 14 15.20 23.14 -31.98
C SER A 14 16.36 22.36 -31.37
N VAL A 15 16.65 22.58 -30.09
CA VAL A 15 17.52 21.70 -29.32
C VAL A 15 16.77 20.40 -29.09
N THR A 16 16.85 19.49 -30.07
CA THR A 16 16.50 18.09 -29.89
C THR A 16 17.74 17.41 -29.31
N ASP A 17 17.92 17.51 -27.99
CA ASP A 17 18.75 16.55 -27.27
C ASP A 17 18.00 15.22 -27.25
N SER A 18 18.28 14.44 -28.30
CA SER A 18 17.87 13.05 -28.43
C SER A 18 18.61 12.25 -27.37
N PHE A 19 18.03 12.17 -26.16
CA PHE A 19 18.27 11.02 -25.29
C PHE A 19 17.60 9.80 -25.96
N SER A 20 18.28 9.20 -26.93
CA SER A 20 18.05 7.79 -27.25
C SER A 20 18.54 7.00 -26.05
N ALA A 21 17.65 6.78 -25.09
CA ALA A 21 17.76 5.61 -24.24
C ALA A 21 17.76 4.42 -25.20
N GLU A 22 18.86 3.66 -25.25
CA GLU A 22 18.82 2.31 -25.77
C GLU A 22 17.64 1.62 -25.05
N GLY A 23 16.57 1.34 -25.79
CA GLY A 23 15.47 0.56 -25.26
C GLY A 23 16.06 -0.75 -24.72
N PRO A 24 15.58 -1.25 -23.56
CA PRO A 24 16.06 -2.52 -23.06
C PRO A 24 15.96 -3.56 -24.17
N GLN A 25 17.08 -4.24 -24.46
CA GLN A 25 17.05 -5.44 -25.27
C GLN A 25 15.94 -6.35 -24.72
N PRO A 26 15.12 -6.99 -25.55
CA PRO A 26 14.10 -7.90 -25.04
C PRO A 26 14.83 -8.95 -24.21
N ALA A 27 14.63 -8.89 -22.89
CA ALA A 27 15.09 -9.94 -22.00
C ALA A 27 14.52 -11.25 -22.53
N SER A 28 15.34 -12.29 -22.63
CA SER A 28 14.81 -13.63 -22.91
C SER A 28 13.70 -13.88 -21.90
N GLU A 29 12.49 -14.21 -22.36
CA GLU A 29 11.37 -14.50 -21.46
C GLU A 29 11.84 -15.45 -20.37
N GLN A 30 11.67 -15.08 -19.10
CA GLN A 30 12.16 -15.94 -18.04
C GLN A 30 11.45 -17.30 -18.10
N PRO A 31 12.19 -18.42 -18.11
CA PRO A 31 11.62 -19.77 -18.26
C PRO A 31 10.53 -20.11 -17.24
N LEU A 32 10.52 -19.38 -16.12
CA LEU A 32 9.59 -19.57 -15.02
C LEU A 32 8.16 -19.15 -15.34
N LEU A 33 7.95 -18.17 -16.21
CA LEU A 33 6.62 -17.77 -16.70
C LEU A 33 6.12 -18.65 -17.86
N GLN A 34 6.90 -19.63 -18.30
CA GLN A 34 6.55 -20.59 -19.35
C GLN A 34 6.02 -21.92 -18.81
N ARG A 35 5.87 -22.06 -17.49
CA ARG A 35 5.23 -23.24 -16.88
C ARG A 35 3.73 -23.24 -17.15
N ASP A 36 3.12 -24.41 -17.22
CA ASP A 36 1.66 -24.53 -17.40
C ASP A 36 0.92 -23.96 -16.18
N ILE A 37 1.42 -24.23 -14.98
CA ILE A 37 0.95 -23.64 -13.72
C ILE A 37 2.08 -22.87 -13.05
N VAL A 38 1.82 -21.60 -12.72
CA VAL A 38 2.75 -20.71 -12.03
C VAL A 38 2.21 -20.32 -10.67
N GLY A 39 2.95 -20.65 -9.61
CA GLY A 39 2.62 -20.31 -8.23
C GLY A 39 2.92 -18.84 -7.88
N LEU A 40 1.96 -18.20 -7.23
CA LEU A 40 2.08 -16.91 -6.55
C LEU A 40 1.86 -17.17 -5.04
N TRP A 41 2.95 -17.19 -4.28
CA TRP A 41 2.98 -17.72 -2.91
C TRP A 41 2.95 -16.59 -1.89
N LEU A 42 1.84 -16.43 -1.17
CA LEU A 42 1.65 -15.32 -0.24
C LEU A 42 1.85 -15.77 1.21
N MET A 43 2.55 -14.94 1.98
CA MET A 43 2.65 -15.00 3.42
C MET A 43 2.49 -13.59 4.00
N GLY A 44 1.86 -13.49 5.17
CA GLY A 44 1.63 -12.19 5.77
C GLY A 44 0.59 -12.21 6.89
N GLN A 45 0.12 -11.02 7.25
CA GLN A 45 -0.89 -10.80 8.29
C GLN A 45 -2.25 -10.36 7.74
N SER A 46 -2.97 -9.49 8.47
CA SER A 46 -4.39 -9.18 8.24
C SER A 46 -4.66 -8.58 6.86
N LEU A 47 -3.76 -7.73 6.38
CA LEU A 47 -3.82 -7.17 5.03
C LEU A 47 -3.58 -8.19 3.92
N CYS A 48 -2.94 -9.33 4.21
CA CYS A 48 -2.71 -10.37 3.21
C CYS A 48 -3.87 -11.36 3.17
N GLU A 49 -4.50 -11.62 4.32
CA GLU A 49 -5.70 -12.45 4.43
C GLU A 49 -6.99 -11.70 4.13
N GLY A 50 -6.96 -10.43 3.72
CA GLY A 50 -8.17 -9.68 3.39
C GLY A 50 -9.08 -9.43 4.58
N ALA A 51 -8.51 -9.08 5.73
CA ALA A 51 -9.28 -8.80 6.93
C ALA A 51 -10.17 -7.57 6.71
N GLU A 52 -11.47 -7.75 6.93
CA GLU A 52 -12.50 -6.71 6.81
C GLU A 52 -12.64 -6.14 5.40
N SER A 53 -12.11 -6.82 4.39
CA SER A 53 -12.20 -6.45 2.97
C SER A 53 -13.54 -6.91 2.38
N LEU A 54 -14.64 -6.37 2.92
CA LEU A 54 -16.01 -6.75 2.64
C LEU A 54 -16.89 -5.52 2.31
N PRO A 55 -17.89 -5.67 1.41
CA PRO A 55 -18.24 -6.88 0.66
C PRO A 55 -17.19 -7.25 -0.39
N VAL A 56 -17.08 -8.53 -0.76
CA VAL A 56 -16.22 -8.95 -1.88
C VAL A 56 -16.72 -8.31 -3.18
N VAL A 57 -15.80 -7.93 -4.06
CA VAL A 57 -16.09 -7.27 -5.34
C VAL A 57 -15.75 -8.14 -6.55
N THR A 58 -15.12 -9.31 -6.32
CA THR A 58 -14.82 -10.29 -7.37
C THR A 58 -15.65 -11.56 -7.19
N HIS A 59 -16.77 -11.63 -7.92
CA HIS A 59 -17.76 -12.71 -7.77
C HIS A 59 -17.54 -13.93 -8.69
N SER A 60 -16.69 -13.79 -9.71
CA SER A 60 -16.34 -14.85 -10.67
C SER A 60 -14.85 -14.84 -10.98
N ASP A 61 -14.39 -15.83 -11.73
CA ASP A 61 -13.02 -15.98 -12.22
C ASP A 61 -12.68 -15.08 -13.42
N GLY A 62 -13.64 -14.26 -13.89
CA GLY A 62 -13.45 -13.30 -14.96
C GLY A 62 -12.97 -13.91 -16.29
N ASP A 63 -13.16 -15.23 -16.48
CA ASP A 63 -12.60 -16.01 -17.59
C ASP A 63 -11.06 -15.89 -17.76
N TRP A 64 -10.33 -15.47 -16.72
CA TRP A 64 -8.86 -15.37 -16.77
C TRP A 64 -8.17 -16.75 -16.73
N GLY A 65 -8.88 -17.75 -16.24
CA GLY A 65 -8.39 -19.13 -16.12
C GLY A 65 -7.38 -19.31 -14.98
N ASN A 66 -7.28 -18.39 -14.03
CA ASN A 66 -6.40 -18.54 -12.88
C ASN A 66 -7.00 -19.51 -11.85
N TYR A 67 -6.15 -20.07 -11.00
CA TYR A 67 -6.51 -21.10 -10.03
C TYR A 67 -6.34 -20.66 -8.58
N MET A 68 -7.17 -21.26 -7.74
CA MET A 68 -6.93 -21.46 -6.31
C MET A 68 -7.13 -22.95 -5.99
N PHE A 69 -6.78 -23.37 -4.78
CA PHE A 69 -7.23 -24.67 -4.30
C PHE A 69 -8.73 -24.65 -3.99
N GLN A 70 -9.40 -25.81 -4.02
CA GLN A 70 -10.80 -25.96 -3.62
C GLN A 70 -11.09 -25.42 -2.21
N ARG A 71 -10.09 -25.41 -1.33
CA ARG A 71 -10.13 -24.77 -0.01
C ARG A 71 -10.25 -23.24 -0.04
N GLY A 72 -9.92 -22.62 -1.16
CA GLY A 72 -9.75 -21.18 -1.32
C GLY A 72 -8.27 -20.76 -1.32
N VAL A 73 -8.05 -19.46 -1.49
CA VAL A 73 -6.70 -18.84 -1.42
C VAL A 73 -6.10 -18.98 -0.02
N ARG A 74 -6.93 -18.87 1.04
CA ARG A 74 -6.49 -19.01 2.44
C ARG A 74 -6.41 -20.49 2.81
N THR A 75 -5.20 -21.05 2.76
CA THR A 75 -4.97 -22.49 2.90
C THR A 75 -4.75 -22.92 4.35
N TRP A 76 -4.24 -22.03 5.20
CA TRP A 76 -4.13 -22.25 6.64
C TRP A 76 -5.50 -22.14 7.32
N SER A 77 -5.70 -22.84 8.43
CA SER A 77 -6.95 -22.76 9.18
C SER A 77 -6.74 -22.92 10.67
N TYR A 78 -7.46 -22.09 11.43
CA TYR A 78 -7.39 -22.06 12.88
C TYR A 78 -7.61 -23.44 13.51
N ARG A 79 -6.61 -23.89 14.29
CA ARG A 79 -6.61 -25.16 15.05
C ARG A 79 -6.89 -26.42 14.22
N LYS A 80 -6.71 -26.39 12.89
CA LYS A 80 -6.92 -27.54 12.00
C LYS A 80 -5.64 -27.85 11.25
N TYR A 81 -5.01 -28.99 11.59
CA TYR A 81 -3.79 -29.48 10.95
C TYR A 81 -2.62 -28.49 11.01
N CYS A 82 -2.56 -27.63 12.03
CA CYS A 82 -1.53 -26.59 12.16
C CYS A 82 -0.13 -27.22 12.25
N ASP A 83 0.06 -28.18 13.16
CA ASP A 83 1.32 -28.90 13.36
C ASP A 83 1.59 -29.99 12.30
N LYS A 84 0.52 -30.48 11.66
CA LYS A 84 0.57 -31.53 10.64
C LYS A 84 -0.14 -31.18 9.31
N PRO A 85 0.33 -30.18 8.55
CA PRO A 85 -0.35 -29.76 7.32
C PRO A 85 -0.50 -30.86 6.25
N HIS A 86 0.37 -31.88 6.26
CA HIS A 86 0.31 -33.02 5.35
C HIS A 86 -0.90 -33.94 5.59
N GLU A 87 -1.50 -33.91 6.78
CA GLU A 87 -2.74 -34.65 7.09
C GLU A 87 -4.01 -33.94 6.58
N ARG A 88 -3.87 -32.74 5.99
CA ARG A 88 -5.01 -32.04 5.36
C ARG A 88 -5.61 -32.92 4.24
N PRO A 89 -6.95 -33.05 4.15
CA PRO A 89 -7.59 -33.90 3.15
C PRO A 89 -7.24 -33.49 1.71
N ALA A 90 -6.91 -34.46 0.86
CA ALA A 90 -6.39 -34.23 -0.49
C ALA A 90 -7.41 -33.56 -1.42
N GLU A 91 -8.71 -33.83 -1.22
CA GLU A 91 -9.83 -33.25 -1.95
C GLU A 91 -9.93 -31.73 -1.80
N HIS A 92 -9.34 -31.15 -0.75
CA HIS A 92 -9.30 -29.70 -0.55
C HIS A 92 -8.32 -28.99 -1.49
N PHE A 93 -7.48 -29.74 -2.23
CA PHE A 93 -6.40 -29.19 -3.04
C PHE A 93 -6.59 -29.45 -4.54
N SER A 94 -7.77 -29.89 -4.99
CA SER A 94 -8.08 -29.80 -6.42
C SER A 94 -8.01 -28.34 -6.88
N LEU A 95 -7.53 -28.12 -8.11
CA LEU A 95 -7.47 -26.80 -8.71
C LEU A 95 -8.87 -26.38 -9.17
N VAL A 96 -9.31 -25.21 -8.71
CA VAL A 96 -10.58 -24.60 -9.10
C VAL A 96 -10.35 -23.15 -9.54
N PRO A 97 -11.28 -22.56 -10.31
CA PRO A 97 -11.13 -21.17 -10.73
C PRO A 97 -10.95 -20.21 -9.55
N LEU A 98 -10.02 -19.27 -9.68
CA LEU A 98 -9.72 -18.24 -8.70
C LEU A 98 -10.93 -17.31 -8.52
N LYS A 99 -11.36 -17.10 -7.29
CA LYS A 99 -12.38 -16.13 -6.92
C LYS A 99 -12.19 -15.64 -5.50
N ALA A 100 -12.71 -14.46 -5.19
CA ALA A 100 -12.79 -14.00 -3.82
C ALA A 100 -13.74 -14.90 -3.00
N THR A 101 -13.44 -15.02 -1.71
CA THR A 101 -14.21 -15.86 -0.78
C THR A 101 -14.41 -15.12 0.53
N VAL A 102 -15.58 -15.32 1.14
CA VAL A 102 -15.90 -14.74 2.45
C VAL A 102 -15.71 -15.81 3.53
N ASN A 103 -15.04 -15.43 4.62
CA ASN A 103 -14.93 -16.25 5.83
C ASN A 103 -15.02 -15.36 7.08
N GLY A 104 -16.22 -15.24 7.64
CA GLY A 104 -16.47 -14.33 8.75
C GLY A 104 -16.19 -12.88 8.34
N GLY A 105 -15.25 -12.23 9.05
CA GLY A 105 -14.78 -10.89 8.71
C GLY A 105 -13.73 -10.85 7.59
N LEU A 106 -13.29 -11.97 7.02
CA LEU A 106 -12.31 -12.02 5.94
C LEU A 106 -13.03 -12.03 4.57
N GLY A 107 -12.51 -11.27 3.60
CA GLY A 107 -13.17 -11.07 2.30
C GLY A 107 -12.24 -11.13 1.09
N GLU A 108 -12.16 -10.06 0.32
CA GLU A 108 -11.28 -9.97 -0.85
C GLU A 108 -9.81 -10.06 -0.41
N THR A 109 -8.92 -10.65 -1.21
CA THR A 109 -7.46 -10.49 -1.03
C THR A 109 -6.88 -9.90 -2.30
N ILE A 110 -5.60 -9.53 -2.27
CA ILE A 110 -4.88 -9.13 -3.48
C ILE A 110 -4.88 -10.17 -4.62
N ALA A 111 -5.27 -11.42 -4.36
CA ALA A 111 -5.07 -12.56 -5.25
C ALA A 111 -5.65 -12.35 -6.67
N ASN A 112 -6.88 -11.85 -6.76
CA ASN A 112 -7.52 -11.60 -8.06
C ASN A 112 -6.82 -10.47 -8.82
N GLY A 113 -6.68 -9.30 -8.20
CA GLY A 113 -5.94 -8.18 -8.81
C GLY A 113 -4.53 -8.58 -9.25
N LEU A 114 -3.86 -9.41 -8.45
CA LEU A 114 -2.53 -9.92 -8.74
C LEU A 114 -2.49 -10.85 -9.97
N ALA A 115 -3.24 -11.96 -9.91
CA ALA A 115 -3.17 -13.00 -10.93
C ALA A 115 -3.81 -12.56 -12.26
N ASP A 116 -4.92 -11.83 -12.17
CA ASP A 116 -5.70 -11.43 -13.33
C ASP A 116 -4.99 -10.30 -14.10
N HIS A 117 -4.37 -9.34 -13.40
CA HIS A 117 -3.54 -8.33 -14.06
C HIS A 117 -2.32 -8.95 -14.73
N LEU A 118 -1.60 -9.87 -14.06
CA LEU A 118 -0.49 -10.60 -14.69
C LEU A 118 -0.94 -11.33 -15.97
N LYS A 119 -2.07 -12.05 -15.91
CA LYS A 119 -2.64 -12.76 -17.07
C LYS A 119 -2.97 -11.79 -18.22
N SER A 120 -3.55 -10.64 -17.92
CA SER A 120 -3.88 -9.63 -18.92
C SER A 120 -2.65 -9.13 -19.69
N ARG A 121 -1.54 -8.90 -18.99
CA ARG A 121 -0.29 -8.38 -19.58
C ARG A 121 0.49 -9.44 -20.36
N LEU A 122 0.35 -10.71 -20.00
CA LEU A 122 0.92 -11.81 -20.79
C LEU A 122 0.14 -12.10 -22.07
N THR A 123 -1.16 -11.77 -22.10
CA THR A 123 -2.04 -12.04 -23.25
C THR A 123 -2.23 -10.83 -24.18
N ALA A 124 -1.84 -9.62 -23.76
CA ALA A 124 -2.08 -8.36 -24.49
C ALA A 124 -1.47 -8.29 -25.92
N SER A 125 -0.44 -9.09 -26.23
CA SER A 125 0.17 -9.15 -27.57
C SER A 125 -0.51 -10.15 -28.53
N GLN A 126 -1.54 -10.89 -28.08
CA GLN A 126 -2.11 -12.01 -28.82
C GLN A 126 -3.55 -11.71 -29.29
N GLN A 127 -3.81 -11.80 -30.60
CA GLN A 127 -5.06 -11.36 -31.23
C GLN A 127 -6.33 -12.19 -30.88
N ASP A 128 -6.25 -13.43 -30.35
CA ASP A 128 -7.43 -14.33 -30.14
C ASP A 128 -7.64 -14.82 -28.68
N LEU A 129 -8.80 -14.50 -28.06
CA LEU A 129 -9.17 -14.78 -26.65
C LEU A 129 -9.34 -16.27 -26.31
N LYS A 130 -9.81 -17.10 -27.24
CA LYS A 130 -10.09 -18.51 -26.94
C LYS A 130 -8.87 -19.39 -27.14
N GLY A 131 -7.96 -19.01 -28.04
CA GLY A 131 -6.59 -19.53 -28.09
C GLY A 131 -5.69 -19.06 -26.93
N ARG A 132 -5.97 -17.86 -26.35
CA ARG A 132 -5.21 -17.19 -25.27
C ARG A 132 -5.05 -18.04 -23.99
N GLN A 133 -6.05 -18.83 -23.59
CA GLN A 133 -5.99 -19.61 -22.35
C GLN A 133 -5.08 -20.85 -22.45
N LYS A 134 -4.90 -21.44 -23.65
CA LYS A 134 -4.07 -22.65 -23.82
C LYS A 134 -2.56 -22.40 -23.94
N LYS A 135 -2.13 -21.16 -24.16
CA LYS A 135 -0.71 -20.81 -24.41
C LYS A 135 -0.04 -19.99 -23.30
N THR A 136 -0.79 -19.58 -22.28
CA THR A 136 -0.28 -18.72 -21.19
C THR A 136 -0.47 -19.42 -19.85
N PRO A 137 0.46 -19.24 -18.88
CA PRO A 137 0.41 -19.94 -17.60
C PRO A 137 -0.90 -19.71 -16.86
N HIS A 138 -1.38 -20.73 -16.16
CA HIS A 138 -2.42 -20.59 -15.14
C HIS A 138 -1.78 -20.18 -13.82
N PHE A 139 -2.15 -19.03 -13.27
CA PHE A 139 -1.60 -18.61 -11.97
C PHE A 139 -2.34 -19.30 -10.82
N LEU A 140 -1.62 -20.00 -9.95
CA LEU A 140 -2.15 -20.56 -8.71
C LEU A 140 -1.77 -19.66 -7.53
N VAL A 141 -2.77 -19.08 -6.86
CA VAL A 141 -2.54 -18.20 -5.71
C VAL A 141 -2.84 -18.93 -4.40
N THR A 142 -1.91 -18.86 -3.44
CA THR A 142 -2.07 -19.46 -2.11
C THR A 142 -1.62 -18.50 -1.02
N TYR A 143 -2.23 -18.58 0.15
CA TYR A 143 -1.92 -17.79 1.34
C TYR A 143 -2.01 -18.66 2.60
N ALA A 144 -0.91 -18.76 3.34
CA ALA A 144 -0.82 -19.59 4.54
C ALA A 144 -0.59 -18.79 5.84
N GLY A 145 -0.64 -17.46 5.80
CA GLY A 145 -0.44 -16.61 6.97
C GLY A 145 -1.69 -16.45 7.86
N GLN A 146 -1.60 -15.54 8.84
CA GLN A 146 -2.76 -15.11 9.62
C GLN A 146 -2.61 -13.67 10.14
N GLY A 147 -3.74 -12.98 10.31
CA GLY A 147 -3.87 -11.71 11.00
C GLY A 147 -3.18 -11.62 12.36
N GLY A 148 -2.58 -10.45 12.61
CA GLY A 148 -1.96 -10.07 13.88
C GLY A 148 -0.68 -10.83 14.23
N ARG A 149 -0.04 -11.51 13.26
CA ARG A 149 1.21 -12.24 13.47
C ARG A 149 2.45 -11.35 13.29
N MET A 150 3.45 -11.57 14.14
CA MET A 150 4.82 -11.11 13.99
C MET A 150 5.58 -12.00 12.99
N ILE A 151 6.68 -11.50 12.43
CA ILE A 151 7.49 -12.23 11.45
C ILE A 151 7.86 -13.64 11.95
N ASP A 152 8.37 -13.76 13.18
CA ASP A 152 8.80 -15.03 13.77
C ASP A 152 7.65 -15.98 14.13
N GLU A 153 6.41 -15.50 14.14
CA GLU A 153 5.24 -16.37 14.25
C GLU A 153 4.90 -17.01 12.89
N LEU A 154 5.28 -16.38 11.76
CA LEU A 154 4.98 -16.85 10.40
C LEU A 154 6.13 -17.65 9.76
N THR A 155 7.35 -17.52 10.29
CA THR A 155 8.53 -18.23 9.77
C THR A 155 8.66 -19.64 10.34
N SER A 156 9.73 -20.34 9.96
CA SER A 156 10.11 -21.64 10.53
C SER A 156 10.38 -21.61 12.05
N VAL A 157 10.58 -20.42 12.63
CA VAL A 157 10.76 -20.22 14.08
C VAL A 157 9.46 -20.52 14.84
N ASP A 158 8.32 -20.15 14.27
CA ASP A 158 6.97 -20.38 14.78
C ASP A 158 6.76 -20.04 16.28
N GLN A 159 7.08 -18.80 16.64
CA GLN A 159 6.85 -18.27 17.99
C GLN A 159 5.39 -18.33 18.44
N SER A 160 4.43 -18.56 17.53
CA SER A 160 3.02 -18.63 17.87
C SER A 160 2.68 -19.85 18.76
N THR A 161 3.56 -20.84 18.80
CA THR A 161 3.49 -22.03 19.67
C THR A 161 4.31 -21.90 20.96
N ASP A 162 5.04 -20.80 21.15
CA ASP A 162 5.79 -20.54 22.38
C ASP A 162 4.83 -20.40 23.57
N PRO A 163 5.08 -21.05 24.73
CA PRO A 163 4.24 -20.95 25.92
C PRO A 163 4.03 -19.52 26.44
N ARG A 164 4.92 -18.57 26.11
CA ARG A 164 4.81 -17.16 26.50
C ARG A 164 3.90 -16.34 25.57
N THR A 165 3.56 -16.86 24.38
CA THR A 165 2.59 -16.22 23.51
C THR A 165 1.23 -16.15 24.24
N PRO A 166 0.56 -15.00 24.31
CA PRO A 166 -0.74 -14.89 24.96
C PRO A 166 -1.74 -15.88 24.37
N GLU A 167 -2.62 -16.46 25.19
CA GLU A 167 -3.60 -17.47 24.75
C GLU A 167 -4.46 -16.98 23.57
N SER A 168 -4.86 -15.71 23.59
CA SER A 168 -5.60 -15.04 22.50
C SER A 168 -4.83 -14.94 21.18
N ARG A 169 -3.55 -15.33 21.18
CA ARG A 169 -2.65 -15.38 20.03
C ARG A 169 -2.08 -16.78 19.80
N GLN A 170 -2.22 -17.75 20.71
CA GLN A 170 -1.78 -19.14 20.50
C GLN A 170 -2.77 -19.89 19.60
N HIS A 171 -2.56 -19.81 18.29
CA HIS A 171 -3.51 -20.30 17.30
C HIS A 171 -3.13 -21.67 16.69
N GLY A 172 -2.05 -22.28 17.20
CA GLY A 172 -1.55 -23.60 16.77
C GLY A 172 -0.35 -23.54 15.82
N GLY A 173 -0.01 -22.37 15.28
CA GLY A 173 1.16 -22.18 14.43
C GLY A 173 1.12 -22.90 13.09
N GLY A 174 2.30 -23.28 12.60
CA GLY A 174 2.46 -24.09 11.42
C GLY A 174 2.31 -23.37 10.08
N TYR A 175 2.17 -22.05 10.05
CA TYR A 175 1.98 -21.26 8.83
C TYR A 175 3.06 -21.54 7.76
N TYR A 176 4.34 -21.55 8.18
CA TYR A 176 5.47 -21.89 7.31
C TYR A 176 5.33 -23.30 6.72
N ARG A 177 5.01 -24.29 7.57
CA ARG A 177 4.84 -25.68 7.15
C ARG A 177 3.64 -25.84 6.21
N THR A 178 2.57 -25.09 6.44
CA THR A 178 1.40 -25.03 5.55
C THR A 178 1.79 -24.51 4.17
N SER A 179 2.56 -23.42 4.09
CA SER A 179 3.05 -22.87 2.82
C SER A 179 3.88 -23.88 2.02
N LEU A 180 4.73 -24.66 2.70
CA LEU A 180 5.50 -25.74 2.06
C LEU A 180 4.62 -26.91 1.61
N ASP A 181 3.64 -27.31 2.42
CA ASP A 181 2.71 -28.37 2.03
C ASP A 181 1.85 -27.95 0.84
N ASP A 182 1.41 -26.69 0.79
CA ASP A 182 0.69 -26.14 -0.37
C ASP A 182 1.52 -26.32 -1.66
N ALA A 183 2.85 -26.12 -1.62
CA ALA A 183 3.71 -26.29 -2.78
C ALA A 183 3.80 -27.76 -3.21
N ARG A 184 3.83 -28.70 -2.25
CA ARG A 184 3.76 -30.15 -2.54
C ARG A 184 2.43 -30.52 -3.19
N ARG A 185 1.32 -29.95 -2.69
CA ARG A 185 -0.03 -30.18 -3.24
C ARG A 185 -0.14 -29.63 -4.66
N ALA A 186 0.35 -28.42 -4.91
CA ALA A 186 0.37 -27.82 -6.25
C ALA A 186 1.17 -28.67 -7.25
N LYS A 187 2.38 -29.10 -6.86
CA LYS A 187 3.21 -29.98 -7.69
C LYS A 187 2.51 -31.31 -8.00
N ALA A 188 1.83 -31.91 -7.02
CA ALA A 188 1.07 -33.14 -7.23
C ALA A 188 -0.13 -32.93 -8.18
N GLN A 189 -0.85 -31.81 -8.05
CA GLN A 189 -1.96 -31.48 -8.96
C GLN A 189 -1.48 -31.28 -10.40
N ALA A 190 -0.39 -30.52 -10.60
CA ALA A 190 0.18 -30.32 -11.92
C ALA A 190 0.62 -31.65 -12.55
N ALA A 191 1.35 -32.49 -11.79
CA ALA A 191 1.78 -33.80 -12.26
C ALA A 191 0.60 -34.72 -12.64
N ALA A 192 -0.47 -34.73 -11.85
CA ALA A 192 -1.69 -35.51 -12.15
C ALA A 192 -2.39 -35.05 -13.43
N ARG A 193 -2.15 -33.80 -13.87
CA ARG A 193 -2.69 -33.21 -15.10
C ARG A 193 -1.72 -33.30 -16.29
N GLY A 194 -0.51 -33.83 -16.08
CA GLY A 194 0.55 -33.81 -17.09
C GLY A 194 1.10 -32.40 -17.36
N GLU A 195 0.90 -31.47 -16.44
CA GLU A 195 1.28 -30.06 -16.53
C GLU A 195 2.56 -29.79 -15.70
N THR A 196 3.32 -28.78 -16.12
CA THR A 196 4.52 -28.32 -15.41
C THR A 196 4.16 -27.28 -14.33
N PHE A 197 4.87 -27.32 -13.20
CA PHE A 197 4.69 -26.37 -12.09
C PHE A 197 6.00 -25.69 -11.69
N GLY A 198 5.91 -24.43 -11.28
CA GLY A 198 6.96 -23.67 -10.62
C GLY A 198 6.37 -22.45 -9.90
N ILE A 199 7.07 -21.89 -8.92
CA ILE A 199 6.66 -20.70 -8.18
C ILE A 199 7.47 -19.52 -8.71
N ALA A 200 6.77 -18.47 -9.18
CA ALA A 200 7.42 -17.30 -9.77
C ALA A 200 7.71 -16.18 -8.77
N ALA A 201 6.82 -16.01 -7.79
CA ALA A 201 6.92 -14.90 -6.86
C ALA A 201 6.48 -15.33 -5.46
N LEU A 202 7.28 -14.94 -4.48
CA LEU A 202 6.89 -14.88 -3.08
C LEU A 202 6.32 -13.49 -2.81
N ILE A 203 5.25 -13.40 -2.03
CA ILE A 203 4.65 -12.14 -1.64
C ILE A 203 4.62 -12.07 -0.12
N TRP A 204 5.15 -10.98 0.42
CA TRP A 204 5.20 -10.70 1.86
C TRP A 204 4.40 -9.45 2.20
N MET A 205 3.33 -9.64 2.96
CA MET A 205 2.51 -8.54 3.47
C MET A 205 2.38 -8.62 4.98
N GLN A 206 3.46 -8.25 5.67
CA GLN A 206 3.49 -8.15 7.12
C GLN A 206 4.49 -7.12 7.62
N GLY A 207 4.17 -6.51 8.75
CA GLY A 207 5.11 -5.69 9.54
C GLY A 207 4.43 -4.98 10.71
N GLU A 208 3.12 -4.80 10.66
CA GLU A 208 2.32 -4.10 11.66
C GLU A 208 2.39 -4.82 13.02
N GLY A 209 2.36 -6.16 13.02
CA GLY A 209 2.52 -6.96 14.23
C GLY A 209 3.86 -6.75 14.95
N ASN A 210 4.91 -6.33 14.23
CA ASN A 210 6.24 -6.03 14.79
C ASN A 210 6.43 -4.55 15.14
N ALA A 211 5.46 -3.67 14.85
CA ALA A 211 5.59 -2.25 15.14
C ALA A 211 5.57 -2.00 16.65
N GLY A 212 6.63 -1.35 17.17
CA GLY A 212 6.71 -0.97 18.56
C GLY A 212 5.97 0.34 18.87
N PRO A 213 5.46 0.53 20.09
CA PRO A 213 4.68 1.71 20.47
C PRO A 213 5.49 3.00 20.48
N THR A 214 6.81 2.94 20.62
CA THR A 214 7.69 4.13 20.58
C THR A 214 8.32 4.36 19.21
N GLY A 215 7.91 3.58 18.21
CA GLY A 215 8.40 3.66 16.83
C GLY A 215 9.64 2.81 16.55
N GLY A 216 10.04 1.90 17.45
CA GLY A 216 10.99 0.82 17.22
C GLY A 216 10.34 -0.45 16.68
N ILE A 217 10.97 -1.61 16.92
CA ILE A 217 10.49 -2.93 16.48
C ILE A 217 10.41 -3.87 17.68
N ASN A 218 9.26 -4.52 17.86
CA ASN A 218 9.09 -5.62 18.79
C ASN A 218 9.51 -6.93 18.10
N PRO A 219 10.57 -7.61 18.58
CA PRO A 219 11.04 -8.84 17.93
C PRO A 219 10.17 -10.06 18.27
N SER A 220 9.47 -10.01 19.41
CA SER A 220 8.47 -10.98 19.86
C SER A 220 7.42 -10.30 20.72
N ARG A 221 6.48 -11.08 21.28
CA ARG A 221 5.39 -10.57 22.13
C ARG A 221 5.82 -10.27 23.57
N TRP A 222 6.98 -10.73 24.01
CA TRP A 222 7.47 -10.59 25.39
C TRP A 222 8.81 -9.87 25.48
N ASP A 223 9.56 -9.81 24.38
CA ASP A 223 10.84 -9.12 24.35
C ASP A 223 10.64 -7.60 24.32
N LYS A 224 11.65 -6.88 24.81
CA LYS A 224 11.64 -5.43 24.80
C LYS A 224 11.69 -4.91 23.37
N GLU A 225 10.99 -3.80 23.14
CA GLU A 225 11.09 -3.03 21.90
C GLU A 225 12.55 -2.65 21.62
N ILE A 226 13.02 -2.95 20.41
CA ILE A 226 14.35 -2.57 19.93
C ILE A 226 14.23 -1.16 19.32
N PRO A 227 14.93 -0.14 19.85
CA PRO A 227 14.85 1.22 19.33
C PRO A 227 15.49 1.35 17.94
N ARG A 228 15.14 2.42 17.22
CA ARG A 228 15.81 2.78 15.96
C ARG A 228 17.27 3.22 16.23
N PRO A 229 18.23 2.93 15.32
CA PRO A 229 18.07 2.20 14.06
C PRO A 229 18.17 0.66 14.22
N ALA A 230 18.56 0.16 15.39
CA ALA A 230 18.81 -1.28 15.60
C ALA A 230 17.59 -2.16 15.28
N GLY A 231 16.38 -1.71 15.63
CA GLY A 231 15.15 -2.44 15.32
C GLY A 231 14.91 -2.57 13.81
N LEU A 232 15.24 -1.53 13.03
CA LEU A 232 15.13 -1.55 11.57
C LEU A 232 16.07 -2.60 10.97
N HIS A 233 17.32 -2.63 11.44
CA HIS A 233 18.30 -3.63 11.01
C HIS A 233 17.90 -5.04 11.40
N TRP A 234 17.34 -5.22 12.61
CA TRP A 234 16.85 -6.51 13.06
C TRP A 234 15.75 -7.05 12.12
N TYR A 235 14.72 -6.25 11.83
CA TYR A 235 13.63 -6.70 10.96
C TYR A 235 14.12 -6.92 9.52
N ARG A 236 14.98 -6.03 8.99
CA ARG A 236 15.63 -6.19 7.69
C ARG A 236 16.32 -7.55 7.57
N ASP A 237 17.21 -7.86 8.52
CA ASP A 237 18.01 -9.08 8.48
C ASP A 237 17.12 -10.31 8.67
N ARG A 238 16.07 -10.19 9.48
CA ARG A 238 15.08 -11.27 9.66
C ARG A 238 14.30 -11.56 8.37
N LEU A 239 13.86 -10.54 7.65
CA LEU A 239 13.16 -10.70 6.38
C LEU A 239 14.07 -11.27 5.29
N VAL A 240 15.32 -10.81 5.20
CA VAL A 240 16.34 -11.37 4.27
C VAL A 240 16.57 -12.85 4.53
N ASN A 241 16.79 -13.23 5.80
CA ASN A 241 17.00 -14.63 6.18
C ASN A 241 15.76 -15.48 5.90
N TYR A 242 14.58 -14.95 6.22
CA TYR A 242 13.31 -15.64 5.97
C TYR A 242 13.09 -15.90 4.49
N ARG A 243 13.30 -14.90 3.63
CA ARG A 243 13.21 -15.06 2.17
C ARG A 243 14.12 -16.18 1.68
N LYS A 244 15.40 -16.15 2.07
CA LYS A 244 16.39 -17.16 1.65
C LYS A 244 15.93 -18.56 2.02
N GLN A 245 15.50 -18.74 3.27
CA GLN A 245 15.03 -20.03 3.74
C GLN A 245 13.77 -20.48 3.00
N TRP A 246 12.78 -19.59 2.85
CA TRP A 246 11.52 -19.92 2.20
C TRP A 246 11.68 -20.24 0.72
N SER A 247 12.49 -19.45 -0.01
CA SER A 247 12.88 -19.75 -1.38
C SER A 247 13.56 -21.11 -1.48
N HIS A 248 14.57 -21.36 -0.64
CA HIS A 248 15.34 -22.60 -0.68
C HIS A 248 14.46 -23.84 -0.45
N ASP A 249 13.63 -23.82 0.59
CA ASP A 249 12.76 -24.95 0.90
C ASP A 249 11.70 -25.20 -0.20
N LEU A 250 11.20 -24.12 -0.83
CA LEU A 250 10.30 -24.23 -1.97
C LEU A 250 11.02 -24.75 -3.23
N GLN A 251 12.26 -24.34 -3.49
CA GLN A 251 13.09 -24.85 -4.58
C GLN A 251 13.32 -26.36 -4.44
N LEU A 252 13.57 -26.85 -3.23
CA LEU A 252 13.69 -28.30 -2.97
C LEU A 252 12.40 -29.06 -3.29
N ILE A 253 11.24 -28.43 -3.07
CA ILE A 253 9.93 -29.04 -3.38
C ILE A 253 9.64 -28.98 -4.88
N THR A 254 9.82 -27.83 -5.52
CA THR A 254 9.46 -27.61 -6.93
C THR A 254 10.48 -28.22 -7.88
N GLY A 255 11.76 -28.24 -7.51
CA GLY A 255 12.90 -28.59 -8.36
C GLY A 255 13.47 -27.39 -9.13
N GLN A 256 13.11 -26.16 -8.77
CA GLN A 256 13.69 -24.93 -9.36
C GLN A 256 15.12 -24.72 -8.88
N THR A 257 15.99 -24.24 -9.78
CA THR A 257 17.40 -23.94 -9.47
C THR A 257 17.63 -22.49 -9.09
N ASP A 258 16.85 -21.57 -9.65
CA ASP A 258 16.98 -20.13 -9.38
C ASP A 258 16.21 -19.73 -8.13
N GLU A 259 16.77 -18.81 -7.34
CA GLU A 259 16.08 -18.27 -6.15
C GLU A 259 14.75 -17.64 -6.56
N ILE A 260 13.72 -17.87 -5.74
CA ILE A 260 12.39 -17.30 -5.97
C ILE A 260 12.38 -15.90 -5.33
N PRO A 261 12.16 -14.83 -6.13
CA PRO A 261 12.16 -13.47 -5.62
C PRO A 261 10.93 -13.18 -4.76
N LEU A 262 11.12 -12.31 -3.77
CA LEU A 262 10.09 -11.86 -2.84
C LEU A 262 9.72 -10.41 -3.09
N PHE A 263 8.42 -10.18 -3.25
CA PHE A 263 7.82 -8.87 -3.42
C PHE A 263 7.14 -8.48 -2.10
N THR A 264 7.57 -7.37 -1.53
CA THR A 264 6.98 -6.78 -0.33
C THR A 264 6.39 -5.42 -0.65
N TYR A 265 5.49 -4.97 0.19
CA TYR A 265 5.00 -3.59 0.26
C TYR A 265 5.73 -2.79 1.33
N GLN A 266 5.50 -1.47 1.36
CA GLN A 266 5.78 -0.67 2.55
C GLN A 266 4.58 -0.75 3.50
N THR A 267 4.77 -1.47 4.60
CA THR A 267 3.86 -1.42 5.74
C THR A 267 3.78 0.01 6.30
N LEU A 268 2.59 0.47 6.69
CA LEU A 268 2.39 1.80 7.27
C LEU A 268 2.76 1.85 8.76
N SER A 269 3.96 1.37 9.07
CA SER A 269 4.56 1.32 10.41
C SER A 269 6.09 1.41 10.29
N THR A 270 6.80 1.37 11.41
CA THR A 270 8.28 1.31 11.42
C THR A 270 8.84 0.15 10.60
N ALA A 271 8.12 -0.98 10.49
CA ALA A 271 8.55 -2.12 9.68
C ALA A 271 8.62 -1.78 8.18
N GLY A 272 7.84 -0.80 7.72
CA GLY A 272 7.87 -0.27 6.35
C GLY A 272 9.26 0.19 5.91
N GLU A 273 9.96 0.90 6.78
CA GLU A 273 11.32 1.35 6.50
C GLU A 273 12.31 0.17 6.49
N ALA A 274 12.13 -0.80 7.39
CA ALA A 274 12.98 -1.99 7.44
C ALA A 274 12.81 -2.88 6.20
N GLN A 275 11.61 -2.96 5.64
CA GLN A 275 11.35 -3.65 4.37
C GLN A 275 12.07 -2.96 3.20
N LEU A 276 12.13 -1.63 3.18
CA LEU A 276 12.89 -0.89 2.16
C LEU A 276 14.39 -1.19 2.30
N LEU A 277 14.91 -1.18 3.52
CA LEU A 277 16.29 -1.58 3.79
C LEU A 277 16.58 -3.05 3.40
N ALA A 278 15.57 -3.93 3.44
CA ALA A 278 15.72 -5.32 3.01
C ALA A 278 15.82 -5.42 1.49
N ALA A 279 15.00 -4.66 0.76
CA ALA A 279 15.08 -4.53 -0.69
C ALA A 279 16.42 -3.92 -1.16
N ASP A 280 16.96 -2.95 -0.41
CA ASP A 280 18.29 -2.39 -0.69
C ASP A 280 19.44 -3.39 -0.43
N ARG A 281 19.21 -4.35 0.48
CA ARG A 281 20.25 -5.29 0.94
C ARG A 281 20.30 -6.58 0.13
N ASP A 282 19.15 -7.06 -0.34
CA ASP A 282 19.01 -8.34 -1.03
C ASP A 282 18.34 -8.11 -2.41
N PRO A 283 19.02 -8.39 -3.53
CA PRO A 283 18.49 -8.16 -4.87
C PRO A 283 17.27 -9.03 -5.21
N HIS A 284 16.99 -10.09 -4.42
CA HIS A 284 15.79 -10.91 -4.54
C HIS A 284 14.64 -10.42 -3.65
N ILE A 285 14.77 -9.26 -3.01
CA ILE A 285 13.66 -8.56 -2.34
C ILE A 285 13.34 -7.30 -3.13
N THR A 286 12.10 -7.17 -3.57
CA THR A 286 11.60 -5.96 -4.24
C THR A 286 10.52 -5.31 -3.39
N MET A 287 10.70 -4.03 -3.04
CA MET A 287 9.61 -3.22 -2.51
C MET A 287 8.77 -2.66 -3.66
N VAL A 288 7.51 -3.08 -3.74
CA VAL A 288 6.52 -2.62 -4.72
C VAL A 288 6.24 -1.13 -4.55
N GLY A 289 5.96 -0.71 -3.31
CA GLY A 289 5.61 0.66 -2.94
C GLY A 289 4.73 0.68 -1.69
N PRO A 290 4.25 1.86 -1.27
CA PRO A 290 3.27 1.96 -0.20
C PRO A 290 1.88 1.53 -0.66
N HIS A 291 0.98 1.28 0.30
CA HIS A 291 -0.43 0.99 0.05
C HIS A 291 -1.38 2.10 0.51
N TYR A 292 -0.88 3.24 1.02
CA TYR A 292 -1.74 4.29 1.59
C TYR A 292 -2.70 4.95 0.59
N MET A 293 -2.48 4.77 -0.70
CA MET A 293 -3.34 5.31 -1.76
C MET A 293 -4.62 4.51 -1.92
N VAL A 294 -4.64 3.25 -1.48
CA VAL A 294 -5.78 2.36 -1.69
C VAL A 294 -6.89 2.61 -0.68
N ALA A 295 -8.08 2.14 -1.05
CA ALA A 295 -9.28 2.28 -0.25
C ALA A 295 -9.18 1.51 1.07
N SER A 296 -9.34 2.20 2.20
CA SER A 296 -9.35 1.61 3.54
C SER A 296 -10.65 0.87 3.85
N ALA A 297 -10.57 -0.16 4.69
CA ALA A 297 -11.71 -0.88 5.26
C ALA A 297 -12.56 -0.01 6.20
N LEU A 298 -12.14 1.23 6.44
CA LEU A 298 -13.04 2.26 6.97
C LEU A 298 -14.36 2.32 6.19
N ASN A 299 -14.35 2.07 4.88
CA ASN A 299 -15.55 2.01 4.04
C ASN A 299 -16.24 0.64 4.02
N SER A 300 -15.55 -0.41 4.47
CA SER A 300 -16.07 -1.77 4.47
C SER A 300 -17.21 -1.94 5.47
N ARG A 301 -18.10 -2.89 5.17
CA ARG A 301 -19.21 -3.23 6.05
C ARG A 301 -19.34 -4.74 6.22
N TYR A 302 -19.41 -5.19 7.47
CA TYR A 302 -19.68 -6.59 7.80
C TYR A 302 -20.26 -6.73 9.21
N ALA A 303 -21.11 -7.74 9.42
CA ALA A 303 -21.71 -8.05 10.73
C ALA A 303 -22.31 -6.84 11.47
N GLY A 304 -22.93 -5.89 10.72
CA GLY A 304 -23.56 -4.70 11.29
C GLY A 304 -22.58 -3.62 11.79
N ARG A 305 -21.29 -3.71 11.46
CA ARG A 305 -20.24 -2.72 11.79
C ARG A 305 -19.39 -2.35 10.58
N TYR A 306 -18.61 -1.27 10.73
CA TYR A 306 -17.57 -0.87 9.79
C TYR A 306 -16.24 -1.57 10.10
N GLY A 307 -15.38 -1.67 9.09
CA GLY A 307 -14.02 -2.19 9.23
C GLY A 307 -13.06 -1.18 9.90
N ASP A 308 -11.95 -1.70 10.41
CA ASP A 308 -10.89 -0.91 11.03
C ASP A 308 -10.10 -0.14 9.94
N PRO A 309 -9.81 1.16 10.14
CA PRO A 309 -9.06 1.97 9.18
C PRO A 309 -7.66 1.44 8.85
N ILE A 310 -7.08 0.54 9.67
CA ILE A 310 -5.79 -0.10 9.37
C ILE A 310 -5.88 -1.11 8.22
N HIS A 311 -7.06 -1.66 7.92
CA HIS A 311 -7.25 -2.66 6.88
C HIS A 311 -7.61 -2.06 5.52
N MET A 312 -7.48 -2.84 4.46
CA MET A 312 -7.91 -2.45 3.11
C MET A 312 -9.33 -2.94 2.83
N SER A 313 -10.11 -2.12 2.14
CA SER A 313 -11.41 -2.54 1.59
C SER A 313 -11.21 -3.56 0.47
N ALA A 314 -12.29 -4.16 -0.02
CA ALA A 314 -12.21 -5.11 -1.13
C ALA A 314 -11.63 -4.51 -2.41
N ASP A 315 -12.05 -3.30 -2.80
CA ASP A 315 -11.43 -2.58 -3.90
C ASP A 315 -9.95 -2.24 -3.60
N GLY A 316 -9.62 -1.94 -2.35
CA GLY A 316 -8.24 -1.68 -1.94
C GLY A 316 -7.32 -2.88 -2.12
N GLU A 317 -7.78 -4.07 -1.72
CA GLU A 317 -7.08 -5.34 -1.93
C GLU A 317 -6.87 -5.63 -3.42
N ARG A 318 -7.93 -5.56 -4.22
CA ARG A 318 -7.84 -5.83 -5.67
C ARG A 318 -6.91 -4.84 -6.37
N TRP A 319 -7.03 -3.55 -6.05
CA TRP A 319 -6.14 -2.53 -6.59
C TRP A 319 -4.68 -2.76 -6.19
N PHE A 320 -4.41 -3.05 -4.93
CA PHE A 320 -3.03 -3.32 -4.51
C PHE A 320 -2.46 -4.59 -5.18
N GLY A 321 -3.30 -5.61 -5.43
CA GLY A 321 -2.94 -6.76 -6.25
C GLY A 321 -2.47 -6.39 -7.65
N GLU A 322 -3.18 -5.50 -8.36
CA GLU A 322 -2.76 -5.01 -9.67
C GLU A 322 -1.42 -4.24 -9.62
N GLN A 323 -1.19 -3.49 -8.55
CA GLN A 323 0.08 -2.79 -8.33
C GLN A 323 1.25 -3.77 -8.12
N VAL A 324 1.04 -4.84 -7.34
CA VAL A 324 2.03 -5.91 -7.16
C VAL A 324 2.28 -6.63 -8.48
N ALA A 325 1.23 -6.95 -9.24
CA ALA A 325 1.34 -7.59 -10.57
C ALA A 325 2.18 -6.77 -11.55
N LYS A 326 1.93 -5.46 -11.62
CA LYS A 326 2.68 -4.53 -12.46
C LYS A 326 4.18 -4.58 -12.16
N VAL A 327 4.56 -4.58 -10.87
CA VAL A 327 5.96 -4.64 -10.46
C VAL A 327 6.58 -6.02 -10.71
N ILE A 328 5.85 -7.12 -10.45
CA ILE A 328 6.30 -8.48 -10.78
C ILE A 328 6.60 -8.60 -12.28
N LEU A 329 5.72 -8.07 -13.15
CA LEU A 329 5.95 -8.09 -14.59
C LEU A 329 7.24 -7.34 -14.96
N ARG A 330 7.47 -6.16 -14.39
CA ARG A 330 8.66 -5.35 -14.66
C ARG A 330 9.94 -6.07 -14.24
N VAL A 331 9.95 -6.67 -13.06
CA VAL A 331 11.13 -7.38 -12.56
C VAL A 331 11.34 -8.69 -13.33
N LEU A 332 10.33 -9.55 -13.40
CA LEU A 332 10.50 -10.92 -13.91
C LEU A 332 10.43 -11.02 -15.44
N LYS A 333 9.61 -10.21 -16.10
CA LYS A 333 9.46 -10.26 -17.56
C LYS A 333 10.34 -9.22 -18.26
N LEU A 334 10.42 -8.01 -17.72
CA LEU A 334 11.16 -6.91 -18.37
C LEU A 334 12.60 -6.77 -17.85
N GLY A 335 12.98 -7.50 -16.79
CA GLY A 335 14.32 -7.45 -16.21
C GLY A 335 14.67 -6.12 -15.54
N GLU A 336 13.67 -5.33 -15.15
CA GLU A 336 13.90 -4.03 -14.51
C GLU A 336 14.45 -4.20 -13.09
N THR A 337 15.51 -3.45 -12.77
CA THR A 337 15.98 -3.25 -11.38
C THR A 337 15.04 -2.28 -10.67
N TRP A 338 13.86 -2.77 -10.29
CA TRP A 338 12.81 -1.96 -9.71
C TRP A 338 13.23 -1.32 -8.37
N GLN A 339 12.94 -0.04 -8.21
CA GLN A 339 12.89 0.63 -6.91
C GLN A 339 11.58 1.43 -6.82
N PRO A 340 10.99 1.58 -5.62
CA PRO A 340 9.82 2.42 -5.46
C PRO A 340 10.21 3.91 -5.53
N LEU A 341 9.24 4.79 -5.77
CA LEU A 341 9.45 6.24 -5.70
C LEU A 341 9.94 6.63 -4.29
N ARG A 342 11.16 7.17 -4.19
CA ARG A 342 11.82 7.45 -2.90
C ARG A 342 12.87 8.57 -3.01
N PRO A 343 13.17 9.29 -1.91
CA PRO A 343 14.23 10.29 -1.91
C PRO A 343 15.61 9.61 -2.04
N LEU A 344 16.50 10.24 -2.81
CA LEU A 344 17.90 9.85 -2.96
C LEU A 344 18.84 10.76 -2.16
N LYS A 345 18.61 12.08 -2.22
CA LYS A 345 19.38 13.09 -1.48
C LYS A 345 18.48 14.28 -1.15
N ALA A 346 18.72 14.90 -0.01
CA ALA A 346 18.14 16.19 0.36
C ALA A 346 19.26 17.12 0.85
N TRP A 347 19.23 18.39 0.46
CA TRP A 347 20.23 19.37 0.86
C TRP A 347 19.63 20.77 1.02
N VAL A 348 20.27 21.59 1.85
CA VAL A 348 19.90 22.99 2.04
C VAL A 348 20.35 23.81 0.83
N ALA A 349 19.47 24.63 0.27
CA ALA A 349 19.84 25.55 -0.80
C ALA A 349 20.83 26.65 -0.28
N PRO A 350 21.64 27.28 -1.14
CA PRO A 350 22.63 28.27 -0.70
C PRO A 350 22.06 29.45 0.10
N ASP A 351 20.84 29.90 -0.23
CA ASP A 351 20.13 30.95 0.50
C ASP A 351 19.55 30.50 1.86
N ARG A 352 19.63 29.19 2.13
CA ARG A 352 19.03 28.47 3.27
C ARG A 352 17.52 28.64 3.41
N ALA A 353 16.86 29.28 2.44
CA ALA A 353 15.42 29.50 2.40
C ALA A 353 14.67 28.31 1.80
N SER A 354 15.40 27.32 1.24
CA SER A 354 14.81 26.10 0.69
C SER A 354 15.57 24.84 1.08
N VAL A 355 14.88 23.70 1.05
CA VAL A 355 15.45 22.36 0.99
C VAL A 355 15.18 21.79 -0.39
N LEU A 356 16.22 21.30 -1.07
CA LEU A 356 16.12 20.60 -2.35
C LEU A 356 16.14 19.10 -2.11
N VAL A 357 15.33 18.36 -2.86
CA VAL A 357 15.23 16.90 -2.71
C VAL A 357 15.21 16.25 -4.08
N GLU A 358 16.16 15.34 -4.32
CA GLU A 358 16.26 14.51 -5.51
C GLU A 358 15.63 13.14 -5.25
N PHE A 359 14.87 12.61 -6.21
CA PHE A 359 14.15 11.34 -6.08
C PHE A 359 14.58 10.33 -7.14
N HIS A 360 14.51 9.05 -6.77
CA HIS A 360 14.35 7.99 -7.75
C HIS A 360 12.89 7.98 -8.18
N VAL A 361 12.64 8.17 -9.48
CA VAL A 361 11.28 8.22 -10.04
C VAL A 361 11.11 7.07 -11.03
N PRO A 362 10.31 6.03 -10.72
CA PRO A 362 10.23 4.84 -11.56
C PRO A 362 9.75 5.14 -12.98
N ARG A 363 8.79 6.07 -13.11
CA ARG A 363 8.30 6.62 -14.38
C ARG A 363 8.14 8.15 -14.28
N PRO A 364 9.17 8.94 -14.60
CA PRO A 364 9.10 10.40 -14.52
C PRO A 364 8.03 10.99 -15.47
N PRO A 365 7.53 12.21 -15.20
CA PRO A 365 7.92 13.11 -14.11
C PRO A 365 7.22 12.84 -12.77
N LEU A 366 7.77 13.42 -11.71
CA LEU A 366 7.08 13.65 -10.43
C LEU A 366 5.77 14.43 -10.65
N VAL A 367 4.76 14.12 -9.83
CA VAL A 367 3.52 14.89 -9.74
C VAL A 367 3.12 15.05 -8.27
N LEU A 368 2.82 16.29 -7.88
CA LEU A 368 2.10 16.63 -6.66
C LEU A 368 0.61 16.47 -6.95
N ASP A 369 0.03 15.33 -6.57
CA ASP A 369 -1.35 14.99 -6.87
C ASP A 369 -2.32 15.60 -5.85
N GLU A 370 -3.24 16.43 -6.34
CA GLU A 370 -4.38 16.94 -5.55
C GLU A 370 -5.72 16.44 -6.11
N THR A 371 -5.67 15.59 -7.14
CA THR A 371 -6.86 15.17 -7.88
C THR A 371 -7.42 13.86 -7.35
N PHE A 372 -6.54 12.91 -7.05
CA PHE A 372 -6.93 11.61 -6.54
C PHE A 372 -6.76 11.52 -5.03
N LEU A 373 -5.64 11.94 -4.46
CA LEU A 373 -5.53 12.14 -3.01
C LEU A 373 -5.75 13.61 -2.66
N PRO A 374 -6.43 13.92 -1.54
CA PRO A 374 -6.54 15.31 -1.07
C PRO A 374 -5.14 15.82 -0.71
N ARG A 375 -4.85 17.12 -0.87
CA ARG A 375 -3.55 17.65 -0.45
C ARG A 375 -3.34 17.41 1.05
N GLU A 376 -2.27 16.70 1.42
CA GLU A 376 -1.83 16.61 2.81
C GLU A 376 -1.37 17.98 3.26
N GLN A 377 -1.96 18.49 4.34
CA GLN A 377 -1.58 19.78 4.88
C GLN A 377 -1.98 19.96 6.34
N LEU A 378 -1.12 20.68 7.07
CA LEU A 378 -1.41 21.20 8.39
C LEU A 378 -0.93 22.65 8.48
N ALA A 379 -1.85 23.61 8.44
CA ALA A 379 -1.53 25.04 8.49
C ALA A 379 -1.00 25.46 9.87
N ARG A 380 -0.06 26.43 9.89
CA ARG A 380 0.41 27.12 11.10
C ARG A 380 0.99 28.50 10.78
N GLY A 381 0.35 29.53 11.31
CA GLY A 381 0.79 30.91 11.09
C GLY A 381 0.79 31.24 9.60
N GLU A 382 1.89 31.82 9.10
CA GLU A 382 2.04 32.22 7.70
C GLU A 382 2.42 31.06 6.75
N GLY A 383 2.50 29.82 7.23
CA GLY A 383 2.85 28.67 6.41
C GLY A 383 2.28 27.36 6.94
N TYR A 384 3.00 26.26 6.71
CA TYR A 384 2.54 24.92 6.99
C TYR A 384 3.52 24.16 7.89
N HIS A 385 2.96 23.46 8.88
CA HIS A 385 3.66 22.44 9.65
C HIS A 385 3.96 21.18 8.83
N SER A 386 3.10 20.88 7.86
CA SER A 386 3.32 19.86 6.82
C SER A 386 2.56 20.24 5.56
N LEU A 387 3.14 19.93 4.40
CA LEU A 387 2.55 20.23 3.10
C LEU A 387 2.93 19.13 2.10
N TYR A 388 1.95 18.60 1.36
CA TYR A 388 2.05 17.44 0.46
C TYR A 388 2.66 16.18 1.09
N GLY A 389 2.65 16.07 2.41
CA GLY A 389 3.24 14.99 3.20
C GLY A 389 4.58 15.39 3.83
N PHE A 390 5.23 16.45 3.35
CA PHE A 390 6.59 16.81 3.74
C PHE A 390 6.63 17.64 5.02
N GLN A 391 7.64 17.36 5.85
CA GLN A 391 7.93 18.11 7.06
C GLN A 391 9.43 18.20 7.31
N VAL A 392 9.92 19.40 7.58
CA VAL A 392 11.33 19.67 7.93
C VAL A 392 11.44 19.86 9.44
N ARG A 393 12.37 19.13 10.08
CA ARG A 393 12.61 19.23 11.53
C ARG A 393 14.08 19.42 11.85
N ASN A 394 14.38 20.23 12.86
CA ASN A 394 15.71 20.27 13.45
C ASN A 394 15.96 19.07 14.39
N SER A 395 17.19 18.98 14.91
CA SER A 395 17.62 17.96 15.88
C SER A 395 16.79 17.96 17.17
N ALA A 396 16.31 19.12 17.62
CA ALA A 396 15.40 19.27 18.76
C ALA A 396 13.92 18.95 18.42
N ARG A 397 13.65 18.40 17.23
CA ARG A 397 12.33 18.03 16.71
C ARG A 397 11.38 19.20 16.45
N ALA A 398 11.85 20.45 16.54
CA ALA A 398 11.09 21.62 16.14
C ALA A 398 10.87 21.62 14.62
N VAL A 399 9.65 21.96 14.20
CA VAL A 399 9.23 21.97 12.79
C VAL A 399 9.51 23.33 12.18
N SER A 400 10.23 23.34 11.05
CA SER A 400 10.38 24.53 10.19
C SER A 400 9.12 24.71 9.35
N ALA A 401 8.55 25.91 9.35
CA ALA A 401 7.34 26.19 8.57
C ALA A 401 7.64 26.20 7.07
N ILE A 402 6.88 25.41 6.31
CA ILE A 402 6.95 25.32 4.85
C ILE A 402 6.04 26.41 4.27
N LYS A 403 6.54 27.17 3.31
CA LYS A 403 5.78 28.19 2.56
C LYS A 403 5.11 27.57 1.33
N ALA A 404 5.88 26.84 0.55
CA ALA A 404 5.43 26.23 -0.70
C ALA A 404 6.29 25.01 -1.06
N ILE A 405 5.77 24.15 -1.93
CA ILE A 405 6.53 23.06 -2.54
C ILE A 405 6.31 23.10 -4.04
N GLU A 406 7.40 23.04 -4.80
CA GLU A 406 7.40 23.16 -6.26
C GLU A 406 8.25 22.05 -6.87
N LEU A 407 7.88 21.60 -8.07
CA LEU A 407 8.69 20.68 -8.87
C LEU A 407 9.68 21.49 -9.71
N GLU A 408 10.98 21.24 -9.55
CA GLU A 408 12.03 21.92 -10.33
C GLU A 408 12.41 21.17 -11.60
N SER A 409 12.22 19.85 -11.59
CA SER A 409 12.54 18.96 -12.70
C SER A 409 11.67 17.70 -12.61
N PRO A 410 11.71 16.80 -13.61
CA PRO A 410 11.03 15.50 -13.54
C PRO A 410 11.37 14.63 -12.31
N SER A 411 12.46 14.91 -11.59
CA SER A 411 12.94 14.12 -10.43
C SER A 411 13.27 14.94 -9.19
N ARG A 412 13.08 16.26 -9.21
CA ARG A 412 13.48 17.16 -8.12
C ARG A 412 12.34 18.04 -7.65
N LEU A 413 12.23 18.19 -6.33
CA LEU A 413 11.35 19.17 -5.69
C LEU A 413 12.14 20.16 -4.84
N ARG A 414 11.60 21.37 -4.74
CA ARG A 414 12.03 22.42 -3.82
C ARG A 414 10.98 22.63 -2.75
N ILE A 415 11.40 22.54 -1.48
CA ILE A 415 10.61 22.90 -0.31
C ILE A 415 11.03 24.31 0.11
N GLN A 416 10.21 25.31 -0.18
CA GLN A 416 10.44 26.69 0.25
C GLN A 416 9.98 26.85 1.69
N LEU A 417 10.77 27.54 2.51
CA LEU A 417 10.50 27.75 3.93
C LEU A 417 10.05 29.19 4.20
N VAL A 418 9.26 29.38 5.24
CA VAL A 418 8.85 30.73 5.69
C VAL A 418 10.05 31.53 6.21
N SER A 419 11.00 30.85 6.84
CA SER A 419 12.23 31.48 7.35
C SER A 419 13.45 30.62 6.98
N PRO A 420 14.60 31.24 6.65
CA PRO A 420 15.82 30.52 6.38
C PRO A 420 16.23 29.60 7.54
N LEU A 421 16.81 28.45 7.20
CA LEU A 421 17.32 27.49 8.19
C LEU A 421 18.54 28.07 8.91
N GLN A 422 18.59 27.91 10.23
CA GLN A 422 19.73 28.30 11.05
C GLN A 422 21.00 27.55 10.64
N THR A 423 22.16 28.22 10.65
CA THR A 423 23.46 27.58 10.46
C THR A 423 23.78 26.63 11.61
N ASP A 424 24.72 25.70 11.38
CA ASP A 424 25.23 24.75 12.39
C ASP A 424 24.15 23.87 13.06
N THR A 425 22.97 23.80 12.44
CA THR A 425 21.84 23.00 12.91
C THR A 425 21.60 21.86 11.92
N HIS A 426 21.49 20.64 12.45
CA HIS A 426 21.10 19.49 11.65
C HIS A 426 19.59 19.46 11.43
N PHE A 427 19.20 19.27 10.17
CA PHE A 427 17.81 19.12 9.77
C PHE A 427 17.56 17.75 9.16
N THR A 428 16.31 17.31 9.27
CA THR A 428 15.82 16.09 8.67
C THR A 428 14.50 16.33 7.97
N LEU A 429 14.27 15.58 6.90
CA LEU A 429 13.02 15.54 6.16
C LEU A 429 12.20 14.32 6.59
N SER A 430 10.90 14.48 6.70
CA SER A 430 9.96 13.37 6.83
C SER A 430 8.85 13.52 5.80
N TYR A 431 8.27 12.41 5.38
CA TYR A 431 7.17 12.33 4.44
C TYR A 431 6.16 11.29 4.92
N GLY A 432 4.89 11.68 5.00
CA GLY A 432 3.81 10.81 5.45
C GLY A 432 3.18 11.26 6.75
N LEU A 433 2.07 11.98 6.64
CA LEU A 433 1.20 12.38 7.75
C LEU A 433 -0.26 12.16 7.36
N PRO A 434 -1.19 12.06 8.32
CA PRO A 434 -2.56 11.72 7.99
C PRO A 434 -3.46 12.96 7.74
N TYR A 435 -2.93 14.18 7.79
CA TYR A 435 -3.72 15.42 7.79
C TYR A 435 -4.12 15.85 6.38
N ALA A 436 -5.41 16.06 6.12
CA ALA A 436 -5.90 16.56 4.83
C ALA A 436 -6.25 18.06 4.84
N GLY A 437 -6.33 18.68 6.02
CA GLY A 437 -6.57 20.11 6.19
C GLY A 437 -7.70 20.45 7.16
N GLN A 438 -7.82 21.73 7.53
CA GLN A 438 -8.90 22.22 8.38
C GLN A 438 -10.23 22.17 7.62
N VAL A 439 -11.30 21.75 8.31
CA VAL A 439 -12.66 21.63 7.74
C VAL A 439 -13.55 22.78 8.19
N GLY A 440 -13.29 23.35 9.36
CA GLY A 440 -14.03 24.50 9.89
C GLY A 440 -14.32 24.41 11.39
N GLU A 441 -14.89 25.50 11.92
CA GLU A 441 -15.34 25.58 13.32
C GLU A 441 -16.77 25.04 13.47
N ILE A 442 -17.01 24.26 14.52
CA ILE A 442 -18.34 23.79 14.90
C ILE A 442 -19.16 24.95 15.47
N THR A 443 -20.26 25.31 14.80
CA THR A 443 -21.18 26.33 15.31
C THR A 443 -22.43 25.76 15.96
N GLU A 444 -22.82 24.55 15.58
CA GLU A 444 -23.96 23.85 16.17
C GLU A 444 -23.72 22.33 16.13
N ILE A 445 -24.23 21.63 17.14
CA ILE A 445 -24.25 20.17 17.20
C ILE A 445 -25.69 19.76 17.44
N ARG A 446 -26.19 18.80 16.66
CA ARG A 446 -27.55 18.28 16.82
C ARG A 446 -27.62 16.78 16.64
N THR A 447 -28.69 16.19 17.15
CA THR A 447 -29.02 14.79 16.89
C THR A 447 -29.32 14.60 15.41
N GLY A 448 -28.61 13.69 14.76
CA GLY A 448 -28.88 13.29 13.39
C GLY A 448 -29.94 12.19 13.29
N PRO A 449 -30.31 11.77 12.06
CA PRO A 449 -31.23 10.66 11.85
C PRO A 449 -30.67 9.34 12.40
N VAL A 450 -31.55 8.43 12.83
CA VAL A 450 -31.16 7.06 13.16
C VAL A 450 -30.90 6.30 11.86
N ILE A 451 -29.69 5.75 11.71
CA ILE A 451 -29.28 4.96 10.54
C ILE A 451 -29.13 3.52 10.98
N GLU A 452 -30.00 2.64 10.47
CA GLU A 452 -29.97 1.19 10.74
C GLU A 452 -29.90 0.86 12.25
N GLY A 453 -30.71 1.59 13.04
CA GLY A 453 -30.77 1.45 14.49
C GLY A 453 -29.63 2.12 15.26
N GLN A 454 -28.71 2.83 14.59
CA GLN A 454 -27.64 3.59 15.22
C GLN A 454 -27.97 5.07 15.29
N SER A 455 -27.84 5.66 16.48
CA SER A 455 -27.93 7.11 16.66
C SER A 455 -26.74 7.80 16.00
N THR A 456 -27.02 8.93 15.34
CA THR A 456 -25.98 9.75 14.71
C THR A 456 -25.95 11.15 15.30
N THR A 457 -24.82 11.83 15.10
CA THR A 457 -24.62 13.23 15.44
C THR A 457 -24.26 14.00 14.19
N GLU A 458 -24.83 15.20 14.04
CA GLU A 458 -24.49 16.15 12.99
C GLU A 458 -23.70 17.32 13.59
N LEU A 459 -22.54 17.59 13.01
CA LEU A 459 -21.70 18.76 13.29
C LEU A 459 -21.92 19.79 12.17
N ILE A 460 -22.39 20.98 12.54
CA ILE A 460 -22.66 22.06 11.60
C ILE A 460 -21.49 23.04 11.65
N LEU A 461 -20.88 23.29 10.50
CA LEU A 461 -19.79 24.23 10.31
C LEU A 461 -20.30 25.43 9.52
N ASN A 462 -20.02 26.65 9.98
CA ASN A 462 -20.45 27.89 9.32
C ASN A 462 -19.55 28.28 8.15
N GLN A 463 -19.24 27.31 7.30
CA GLN A 463 -18.48 27.48 6.06
C GLN A 463 -18.85 26.40 5.06
N LYS A 464 -18.62 26.70 3.78
CA LYS A 464 -18.74 25.72 2.69
C LYS A 464 -17.64 24.67 2.78
N PHE A 465 -17.90 23.49 2.25
CA PHE A 465 -16.93 22.42 2.21
C PHE A 465 -15.84 22.79 1.21
N ASP A 466 -14.58 22.73 1.65
CA ASP A 466 -13.46 23.12 0.81
C ASP A 466 -13.38 22.20 -0.42
N LEU A 467 -13.30 22.81 -1.61
CA LEU A 467 -13.15 22.08 -2.87
C LEU A 467 -11.87 21.23 -2.88
N GLN A 468 -10.82 21.64 -2.16
CA GLN A 468 -9.57 20.88 -2.03
C GLN A 468 -9.74 19.57 -1.23
N LEU A 469 -10.82 19.44 -0.45
CA LEU A 469 -11.15 18.24 0.32
C LEU A 469 -12.09 17.29 -0.44
N LYS A 470 -12.54 17.64 -1.65
CA LYS A 470 -13.39 16.77 -2.48
C LYS A 470 -12.84 15.34 -2.67
N PRO A 471 -11.51 15.12 -2.81
CA PRO A 471 -11.01 13.75 -2.90
C PRO A 471 -11.37 12.87 -1.69
N LEU A 472 -11.55 13.44 -0.49
CA LEU A 472 -12.02 12.68 0.68
C LEU A 472 -13.47 12.19 0.53
N LEU A 473 -14.33 12.98 -0.12
CA LEU A 473 -15.70 12.56 -0.42
C LEU A 473 -15.69 11.45 -1.47
N ALA A 474 -14.79 11.54 -2.45
CA ALA A 474 -14.60 10.50 -3.45
C ALA A 474 -14.08 9.19 -2.84
N GLU A 475 -13.30 9.24 -1.75
CA GLU A 475 -12.88 8.08 -0.95
C GLU A 475 -13.97 7.52 -0.03
N GLY A 476 -15.11 8.20 0.12
CA GLY A 476 -16.28 7.75 0.87
C GLY A 476 -16.26 8.12 2.35
N ALA A 477 -15.18 7.81 3.07
CA ALA A 477 -15.08 8.09 4.50
C ALA A 477 -13.71 8.61 4.91
N PHE A 478 -13.71 9.53 5.86
CA PHE A 478 -12.51 10.13 6.45
C PHE A 478 -12.78 10.47 7.92
N PHE A 479 -11.74 10.75 8.69
CA PHE A 479 -11.91 11.19 10.07
C PHE A 479 -11.93 12.71 10.17
N VAL A 480 -12.66 13.24 11.15
CA VAL A 480 -12.41 14.59 11.68
C VAL A 480 -11.93 14.52 13.11
N SER A 481 -11.08 15.46 13.47
CA SER A 481 -10.47 15.56 14.79
C SER A 481 -10.40 17.02 15.25
N ASN A 482 -10.65 17.26 16.53
CA ASN A 482 -10.48 18.60 17.13
C ASN A 482 -9.00 18.94 17.40
N MET A 483 -8.09 17.99 17.16
CA MET A 483 -6.64 18.14 17.30
C MET A 483 -6.16 18.52 18.71
N GLN A 484 -7.01 18.37 19.73
CA GLN A 484 -6.64 18.63 21.13
C GLN A 484 -5.77 17.48 21.70
N ALA A 485 -5.19 17.68 22.88
CA ALA A 485 -4.37 16.65 23.52
C ALA A 485 -5.12 15.93 24.65
N GLY A 486 -4.61 14.76 25.04
CA GLY A 486 -5.10 14.03 26.23
C GLY A 486 -6.57 13.63 26.12
N ASP A 487 -7.31 13.89 27.20
CA ASP A 487 -8.73 13.51 27.33
C ASP A 487 -9.68 14.46 26.61
N ALA A 488 -9.17 15.59 26.11
CA ALA A 488 -9.93 16.53 25.32
C ALA A 488 -9.95 16.16 23.82
N TYR A 489 -9.11 15.22 23.40
CA TYR A 489 -9.03 14.76 22.01
C TYR A 489 -10.28 14.00 21.58
N ALA A 490 -11.01 14.56 20.62
CA ALA A 490 -12.18 13.96 19.99
C ALA A 490 -11.88 13.62 18.52
N GLN A 491 -12.35 12.45 18.08
CA GLN A 491 -12.25 12.01 16.69
C GLN A 491 -13.43 11.09 16.32
N ALA A 492 -13.97 11.26 15.12
CA ALA A 492 -15.02 10.38 14.59
C ALA A 492 -14.90 10.25 13.05
N PRO A 493 -15.30 9.11 12.46
CA PRO A 493 -15.38 8.96 11.01
C PRO A 493 -16.61 9.66 10.46
N ILE A 494 -16.41 10.49 9.44
CA ILE A 494 -17.45 11.14 8.66
C ILE A 494 -17.71 10.32 7.41
N ARG A 495 -18.99 9.98 7.20
CA ARG A 495 -19.47 9.19 6.04
C ARG A 495 -20.51 9.93 5.22
N HIS A 496 -20.92 11.09 5.69
CA HIS A 496 -21.93 11.90 5.04
C HIS A 496 -21.61 13.36 5.28
N VAL A 497 -21.47 14.07 4.16
CA VAL A 497 -21.22 15.50 4.10
C VAL A 497 -22.30 16.10 3.22
N THR A 498 -23.02 17.07 3.77
CA THR A 498 -24.03 17.83 3.01
C THR A 498 -23.80 19.31 3.19
N GLU A 499 -24.11 20.08 2.14
CA GLU A 499 -24.14 21.53 2.22
C GLU A 499 -25.59 22.02 2.23
N SER A 500 -25.90 22.95 3.13
CA SER A 500 -27.21 23.60 3.23
C SER A 500 -27.03 25.04 3.66
N GLU A 501 -27.62 25.99 2.93
CA GLU A 501 -27.55 27.43 3.24
C GLU A 501 -26.12 27.97 3.42
N GLY A 502 -25.15 27.41 2.69
CA GLY A 502 -23.73 27.79 2.79
C GLY A 502 -22.99 27.22 4.01
N LYS A 503 -23.63 26.35 4.78
CA LYS A 503 -23.05 25.60 5.89
C LYS A 503 -22.72 24.17 5.47
N THR A 504 -21.68 23.61 6.06
CA THR A 504 -21.31 22.20 5.93
C THR A 504 -21.89 21.42 7.11
N ILE A 505 -22.51 20.29 6.84
CA ILE A 505 -23.02 19.36 7.85
C ILE A 505 -22.24 18.06 7.71
N LEU A 506 -21.52 17.68 8.76
CA LEU A 506 -20.78 16.43 8.86
C LEU A 506 -21.54 15.47 9.77
N ARG A 507 -21.74 14.23 9.35
CA ARG A 507 -22.46 13.22 10.16
C ARG A 507 -21.60 11.99 10.44
N PHE A 508 -21.67 11.52 11.69
CA PHE A 508 -21.05 10.28 12.14
C PHE A 508 -21.99 9.47 13.05
N GLU A 509 -21.75 8.15 13.14
CA GLU A 509 -22.45 7.28 14.10
C GLU A 509 -21.84 7.39 15.49
N ASN A 510 -22.67 7.56 16.53
CA ASN A 510 -22.18 7.83 17.89
C ASN A 510 -21.30 6.70 18.44
N ARG A 511 -21.51 5.46 18.01
CA ARG A 511 -20.70 4.30 18.40
C ARG A 511 -19.27 4.32 17.87
N GLU A 512 -19.00 5.06 16.79
CA GLU A 512 -17.69 5.14 16.13
C GLU A 512 -16.78 6.24 16.72
N ARG A 513 -17.25 6.98 17.73
CA ARG A 513 -16.44 7.99 18.43
C ARG A 513 -15.22 7.35 19.08
N ARG A 514 -14.05 7.89 18.78
CA ARG A 514 -12.82 7.46 19.44
C ARG A 514 -12.87 7.82 20.92
N LYS A 515 -12.54 6.83 21.77
CA LYS A 515 -12.60 6.94 23.24
C LYS A 515 -13.95 7.41 23.81
N GLN A 516 -15.04 7.32 23.03
CA GLN A 516 -16.35 7.86 23.42
C GLN A 516 -16.33 9.36 23.76
N LYS A 517 -15.40 10.13 23.19
CA LYS A 517 -15.28 11.57 23.45
C LYS A 517 -16.15 12.37 22.47
N ASP A 518 -16.95 13.28 23.02
CA ASP A 518 -17.79 14.20 22.26
C ASP A 518 -17.05 15.45 21.78
N PHE A 519 -17.58 16.03 20.71
CA PHE A 519 -17.19 17.33 20.19
C PHE A 519 -17.99 18.44 20.89
N ASP A 520 -17.42 19.65 20.91
CA ASP A 520 -18.07 20.85 21.45
C ASP A 520 -18.12 21.97 20.41
N THR A 521 -19.09 22.87 20.53
CA THR A 521 -19.15 24.11 19.73
C THR A 521 -17.91 24.97 19.97
N GLY A 522 -17.46 25.68 18.94
CA GLY A 522 -16.23 26.49 18.95
C GLY A 522 -14.95 25.72 18.65
N GLN A 523 -15.01 24.38 18.51
CA GLN A 523 -13.85 23.59 18.13
C GLN A 523 -13.60 23.68 16.62
N ILE A 524 -12.35 23.93 16.23
CA ILE A 524 -11.89 23.82 14.85
C ILE A 524 -11.56 22.37 14.54
N LEU A 525 -12.13 21.84 13.46
CA LEU A 525 -11.92 20.47 13.01
C LEU A 525 -10.87 20.40 11.92
N THR A 526 -10.08 19.33 11.96
CA THR A 526 -9.14 18.93 10.91
C THR A 526 -9.55 17.57 10.35
N ALA A 527 -9.62 17.47 9.02
CA ALA A 527 -9.83 16.23 8.30
C ALA A 527 -8.55 15.39 8.29
N VAL A 528 -8.72 14.09 8.44
CA VAL A 528 -7.64 13.12 8.57
C VAL A 528 -8.00 11.87 7.77
N ARG A 529 -7.10 11.38 6.91
CA ARG A 529 -7.28 10.10 6.21
C ARG A 529 -7.05 8.93 7.17
N GLY A 530 -7.65 7.78 6.86
CA GLY A 530 -7.44 6.55 7.65
C GLY A 530 -5.98 6.09 7.64
N PHE A 531 -5.30 6.27 6.50
CA PHE A 531 -3.88 6.00 6.36
C PHE A 531 -3.04 7.28 6.43
N SER A 532 -1.83 7.16 6.97
CA SER A 532 -0.80 8.20 6.76
C SER A 532 -0.39 8.21 5.29
N PHE A 533 -0.24 9.39 4.70
CA PHE A 533 -0.05 9.50 3.27
C PHE A 533 0.76 10.75 2.91
N GLY A 534 1.10 10.85 1.63
CA GLY A 534 1.46 12.09 0.99
C GLY A 534 1.04 12.05 -0.46
N ASN A 535 1.23 13.17 -1.15
CA ASN A 535 0.65 13.41 -2.47
C ASN A 535 1.63 13.27 -3.62
N LEU A 536 2.87 12.86 -3.35
CA LEU A 536 3.87 12.70 -4.39
C LEU A 536 3.74 11.33 -5.05
N ARG A 537 3.54 11.34 -6.37
CA ARG A 537 3.56 10.17 -7.24
C ARG A 537 4.46 10.39 -8.46
N ASP A 538 4.67 9.33 -9.22
CA ASP A 538 5.22 9.39 -10.57
C ASP A 538 4.12 9.43 -11.65
N SER A 539 4.49 9.38 -12.93
CA SER A 539 3.56 9.50 -14.08
C SER A 539 3.36 8.19 -14.85
N ASP A 540 3.41 7.05 -14.16
CA ASP A 540 3.23 5.73 -14.77
C ASP A 540 1.91 5.63 -15.58
N PRO A 541 1.95 5.30 -16.88
CA PRO A 541 0.75 5.25 -17.72
C PRO A 541 0.03 3.89 -17.70
N GLU A 542 0.52 2.91 -16.93
CA GLU A 542 -0.09 1.58 -16.83
C GLU A 542 -1.57 1.70 -16.39
N LYS A 543 -2.44 0.90 -17.01
CA LYS A 543 -3.88 0.93 -16.74
C LYS A 543 -4.29 -0.29 -15.95
N ALA A 544 -5.16 -0.09 -14.97
CA ALA A 544 -5.83 -1.18 -14.29
C ALA A 544 -6.77 -1.94 -15.25
N ILE A 545 -6.97 -3.22 -14.96
CA ILE A 545 -7.99 -4.06 -15.59
C ILE A 545 -9.29 -4.07 -14.79
N TYR A 546 -9.24 -3.71 -13.52
CA TYR A 546 -10.41 -3.48 -12.69
C TYR A 546 -10.67 -1.99 -12.46
N GLN A 547 -11.83 -1.75 -11.89
CA GLN A 547 -12.37 -0.45 -11.52
C GLN A 547 -12.97 -0.56 -10.12
N PHE A 548 -13.21 0.57 -9.45
CA PHE A 548 -13.94 0.57 -8.18
C PHE A 548 -15.33 -0.05 -8.38
N ALA A 549 -15.59 -1.16 -7.70
CA ALA A 549 -16.83 -1.92 -7.86
C ALA A 549 -17.77 -1.79 -6.66
N ASP A 550 -17.24 -1.52 -5.47
CA ASP A 550 -18.05 -1.21 -4.32
C ASP A 550 -18.72 0.16 -4.50
N GLN A 551 -20.05 0.14 -4.67
CA GLN A 551 -20.86 1.36 -4.83
C GLN A 551 -20.94 2.18 -3.54
N VAL A 552 -20.58 1.59 -2.39
CA VAL A 552 -20.55 2.27 -1.09
C VAL A 552 -19.21 3.00 -0.90
N TYR A 553 -18.21 2.74 -1.75
CA TYR A 553 -16.93 3.43 -1.74
C TYR A 553 -17.00 4.81 -2.42
N GLY A 554 -17.54 5.78 -1.68
CA GLY A 554 -17.58 7.18 -2.10
C GLY A 554 -18.18 7.37 -3.48
N THR A 555 -17.54 8.18 -4.33
CA THR A 555 -18.05 8.50 -5.66
C THR A 555 -17.21 7.92 -6.80
N ARG A 556 -16.22 7.07 -6.49
CA ARG A 556 -15.28 6.52 -7.49
C ARG A 556 -15.80 5.29 -8.21
N ALA A 557 -16.98 4.79 -7.85
CA ALA A 557 -17.55 3.59 -8.43
C ALA A 557 -17.58 3.67 -9.98
N GLY A 558 -17.02 2.65 -10.63
CA GLY A 558 -16.87 2.58 -12.09
C GLY A 558 -15.59 3.22 -12.64
N GLU A 559 -14.82 3.95 -11.85
CA GLU A 559 -13.53 4.51 -12.29
C GLU A 559 -12.42 3.45 -12.22
N PRO A 560 -11.53 3.37 -13.22
CA PRO A 560 -10.36 2.50 -13.17
C PRO A 560 -9.45 2.84 -11.99
N TYR A 561 -8.79 1.84 -11.41
CA TYR A 561 -7.78 2.12 -10.39
C TYR A 561 -6.55 2.83 -10.99
N PRO A 562 -6.01 3.87 -10.35
CA PRO A 562 -4.77 4.47 -10.82
C PRO A 562 -3.57 3.60 -10.44
N LEU A 563 -2.75 3.22 -11.43
CA LEU A 563 -1.54 2.43 -11.20
C LEU A 563 -0.26 3.29 -11.16
N TRP A 564 -0.33 4.49 -10.61
CA TRP A 564 0.86 5.31 -10.35
C TRP A 564 1.73 4.73 -9.24
N ASN A 565 3.01 5.07 -9.22
CA ASN A 565 3.90 4.72 -8.12
C ASN A 565 3.95 5.89 -7.14
N TRP A 566 3.49 5.65 -5.92
CA TRP A 566 3.42 6.63 -4.85
C TRP A 566 4.71 6.63 -4.04
N CYS A 567 5.10 7.80 -3.53
CA CYS A 567 6.34 7.92 -2.77
C CYS A 567 6.26 7.15 -1.45
N VAL A 568 7.29 6.36 -1.15
CA VAL A 568 7.39 5.69 0.15
C VAL A 568 7.40 6.70 1.29
N LEU A 569 6.78 6.35 2.40
CA LEU A 569 6.86 7.10 3.65
C LEU A 569 8.27 7.00 4.21
N PHE A 570 8.78 8.08 4.79
CA PHE A 570 10.10 8.08 5.43
C PHE A 570 10.14 9.07 6.59
N LYS A 571 10.92 8.74 7.62
CA LYS A 571 11.11 9.60 8.79
C LYS A 571 12.57 9.86 9.03
N GLN A 572 12.89 11.13 9.29
CA GLN A 572 14.24 11.59 9.62
C GLN A 572 15.26 11.36 8.50
N PHE A 573 14.85 11.49 7.24
CA PHE A 573 15.77 11.46 6.11
C PHE A 573 16.76 12.63 6.23
N PRO A 574 18.08 12.40 6.15
CA PRO A 574 19.07 13.44 6.42
C PRO A 574 19.04 14.55 5.37
N ILE A 575 19.19 15.80 5.81
CA ILE A 575 19.39 16.96 4.93
C ILE A 575 20.84 17.42 5.10
N SER A 576 21.63 17.38 4.02
CA SER A 576 23.02 17.88 4.03
C SER A 576 23.06 19.41 3.87
N ASN A 577 24.15 20.04 4.30
CA ASN A 577 24.37 21.47 4.04
C ASN A 577 24.79 21.75 2.59
N GLU A 578 25.20 20.73 1.82
CA GLU A 578 25.60 20.77 0.41
C GLU A 578 25.24 19.46 -0.33
#